data_AF-A0A9P0KRV8-F1
#
_entry.id   AF-A0A9P0KRV8-F1
#
_cell.length_a   1.000
_cell.length_b   1.000
_cell.length_c   1.000
_cell.angle_alpha   90.00
_cell.angle_beta   90.00
_cell.angle_gamma   90.00
#
_symmetry.space_group_name_H-M   'P 1'
#
loop_
_entity.id
_entity.type
_entity.pdbx_description
1 polymer ?
#
loop_
_entity_poly.entity_id
_entity_poly.type
_entity_poly.pdbx_seq_one_letter_code
_entity_poly.pdbx_strand_id
1 'polypeptide(L)'
;MAFLEKTLERRVKNSVSGSGKMGPNSTLGDVNEKKLVLHIKKAQKYGFPMTITNVRKLAHNFAQSLQINHKLNNEKEIAGSDWFRSFFRRHPVLSIRKAEGV
;
A
#
# COMPACT_ATOMS: atom_id res chain seq x y z
N MET A 1 8.88 -37.92 -24.32
CA MET A 1 7.78 -37.73 -23.34
C MET A 1 8.37 -37.32 -21.97
N ALA A 2 8.92 -36.11 -21.80
CA ALA A 2 9.70 -35.76 -20.58
C ALA A 2 9.55 -34.30 -20.09
N PHE A 3 8.46 -33.61 -20.49
CA PHE A 3 8.23 -32.20 -20.14
C PHE A 3 7.10 -31.98 -19.13
N LEU A 4 6.19 -32.95 -18.97
CA LEU A 4 5.02 -32.80 -18.10
C LEU A 4 5.34 -33.04 -16.61
N GLU A 5 6.22 -34.00 -16.32
CA GLU A 5 6.53 -34.43 -14.93
C GLU A 5 7.23 -33.33 -14.12
N LYS A 6 8.17 -32.61 -14.74
CA LYS A 6 8.89 -31.49 -14.10
C LYS A 6 7.96 -30.36 -13.62
N THR A 7 6.83 -30.19 -14.30
CA THR A 7 5.87 -29.12 -13.99
C THR A 7 5.00 -29.49 -12.78
N LEU A 8 4.68 -30.78 -12.61
CA LEU A 8 3.91 -31.30 -11.49
C LEU A 8 4.74 -31.29 -10.20
N GLU A 9 6.01 -31.75 -10.29
CA GLU A 9 6.95 -31.75 -9.17
C GLU A 9 7.16 -30.36 -8.58
N ARG A 10 7.28 -29.32 -9.42
CA ARG A 10 7.43 -27.93 -8.97
C ARG A 10 6.23 -27.46 -8.13
N ARG A 11 5.01 -27.89 -8.46
CA ARG A 11 3.79 -27.50 -7.74
C ARG A 11 3.64 -28.23 -6.40
N VAL A 12 3.99 -29.51 -6.37
CA VAL A 12 3.98 -30.31 -5.13
C VAL A 12 5.07 -29.83 -4.18
N LYS A 13 6.26 -29.49 -4.67
CA LYS A 13 7.36 -28.95 -3.86
C LYS A 13 7.12 -27.52 -3.34
N ASN A 14 6.35 -26.70 -4.08
CA ASN A 14 5.92 -25.35 -3.65
C ASN A 14 4.57 -25.34 -2.91
N SER A 15 4.04 -26.48 -2.47
CA SER A 15 2.81 -26.53 -1.65
C SER A 15 2.97 -25.93 -0.24
N VAL A 16 4.18 -25.49 0.11
CA VAL A 16 4.46 -24.80 1.36
C VAL A 16 4.12 -23.31 1.25
N SER A 17 2.88 -23.04 1.69
CA SER A 17 2.43 -21.83 2.37
C SER A 17 2.67 -20.48 1.69
N GLY A 18 1.59 -19.94 1.17
CA GLY A 18 1.40 -18.50 1.11
C GLY A 18 0.19 -18.18 0.26
N SER A 19 -0.96 -18.00 0.89
CA SER A 19 -2.03 -17.15 0.36
C SER A 19 -1.56 -15.69 0.29
N GLY A 20 -0.45 -15.45 -0.42
CA GLY A 20 0.10 -14.14 -0.69
C GLY A 20 -0.84 -13.44 -1.65
N LYS A 21 -1.27 -12.23 -1.31
CA LYS A 21 -2.18 -11.43 -2.12
C LYS A 21 -1.64 -11.37 -3.55
N MET A 22 -2.37 -11.98 -4.50
CA MET A 22 -2.03 -11.95 -5.92
C MET A 22 -2.25 -10.52 -6.41
N GLY A 23 -1.16 -9.75 -6.55
CA GLY A 23 -1.18 -8.37 -6.99
C GLY A 23 0.21 -7.72 -6.87
N PRO A 24 0.43 -6.59 -7.54
CA PRO A 24 1.69 -5.86 -7.39
C PRO A 24 1.93 -5.53 -5.92
N ASN A 25 3.17 -5.77 -5.47
CA ASN A 25 3.60 -5.37 -4.14
C ASN A 25 3.37 -3.86 -3.96
N SER A 26 2.96 -3.45 -2.76
CA SER A 26 2.84 -2.03 -2.46
C SER A 26 4.18 -1.33 -2.68
N THR A 27 4.14 -0.15 -3.28
CA THR A 27 5.31 0.72 -3.51
C THR A 27 6.08 1.07 -2.24
N LEU A 28 5.42 1.06 -1.07
CA LEU A 28 6.07 1.29 0.23
C LEU A 28 6.35 -0.03 0.97
N GLY A 29 5.69 -1.13 0.60
CA GLY A 29 5.67 -2.37 1.38
C GLY A 29 4.67 -2.34 2.54
N ASP A 30 4.22 -3.53 2.99
CA ASP A 30 3.15 -3.69 3.99
C ASP A 30 3.49 -3.06 5.36
N VAL A 31 4.73 -3.24 5.83
CA VAL A 31 5.20 -2.71 7.11
C VAL A 31 5.16 -1.17 7.13
N ASN A 32 5.60 -0.55 6.04
CA ASN A 32 5.66 0.90 5.93
C ASN A 32 4.27 1.50 5.73
N GLU A 33 3.40 0.84 4.96
CA GLU A 33 2.00 1.24 4.87
C GLU A 33 1.30 1.21 6.23
N LYS A 34 1.53 0.17 7.06
CA LYS A 34 0.98 0.11 8.42
C LYS A 34 1.47 1.26 9.30
N LYS A 35 2.75 1.63 9.21
CA LYS A 35 3.30 2.81 9.91
C LYS A 35 2.62 4.10 9.46
N LEU A 36 2.39 4.25 8.15
CA LEU A 36 1.68 5.39 7.57
C LEU A 36 0.24 5.47 8.08
N VAL A 37 -0.49 4.35 8.08
CA VAL A 37 -1.86 4.23 8.61
C VAL A 37 -1.92 4.63 10.09
N LEU A 38 -0.96 4.16 10.90
CA LEU A 38 -0.88 4.52 12.31
C LEU A 38 -0.65 6.02 12.51
N HIS A 39 0.22 6.62 11.69
CA HIS A 39 0.47 8.06 11.72
C HIS A 39 -0.78 8.86 11.35
N ILE A 40 -1.49 8.46 10.29
CA ILE A 40 -2.76 9.08 9.88
C ILE A 40 -3.79 9.01 11.01
N LYS A 41 -3.95 7.85 11.65
CA LYS A 41 -4.87 7.69 12.80
C LYS A 41 -4.50 8.58 13.97
N LYS A 42 -3.21 8.72 14.29
CA LYS A 42 -2.74 9.63 15.32
C LYS A 42 -3.12 11.06 14.97
N ALA A 43 -2.82 11.51 13.75
CA ALA A 43 -3.19 12.85 13.28
C ALA A 43 -4.70 13.11 13.38
N GLN A 44 -5.54 12.14 13.00
CA GLN A 44 -6.99 12.23 13.16
C GLN A 44 -7.41 12.32 14.64
N LYS A 45 -6.75 11.57 15.54
CA LYS A 45 -7.00 11.65 17.00
C LYS A 45 -6.68 13.03 17.58
N TYR A 46 -5.66 13.70 17.05
CA TYR A 46 -5.28 15.06 17.44
C TYR A 46 -6.12 16.16 16.76
N GLY A 47 -7.15 15.80 15.99
CA GLY A 47 -8.05 16.76 15.36
C GLY A 47 -7.59 17.28 14.00
N PHE A 48 -6.57 16.67 13.38
CA PHE A 48 -6.14 17.05 12.04
C PHE A 48 -6.88 16.21 10.97
N PRO A 49 -7.78 16.81 10.19
CA PRO A 49 -8.41 16.11 9.07
C PRO A 49 -7.37 15.85 7.97
N MET A 50 -6.99 14.60 7.81
CA MET A 50 -6.10 14.16 6.73
C MET A 50 -6.89 14.08 5.42
N THR A 51 -6.71 15.07 4.54
CA THR A 51 -7.26 15.06 3.18
C THR A 51 -6.49 14.09 2.28
N ILE A 52 -7.10 13.70 1.17
CA ILE A 52 -6.49 12.80 0.16
C ILE A 52 -5.14 13.36 -0.30
N THR A 53 -5.06 14.67 -0.55
CA THR A 53 -3.83 15.35 -0.97
C THR A 53 -2.74 15.25 0.09
N ASN A 54 -3.09 15.44 1.38
CA ASN A 54 -2.13 15.32 2.47
C ASN A 54 -1.61 13.89 2.61
N VAL A 55 -2.46 12.87 2.49
CA VAL A 55 -2.02 11.46 2.50
C VAL A 55 -1.07 11.17 1.35
N ARG A 56 -1.34 11.70 0.15
CA ARG A 56 -0.49 11.49 -1.04
C ARG A 56 0.87 12.19 -0.92
N LYS A 57 0.92 13.39 -0.34
CA LYS A 57 2.18 14.10 -0.01
C LYS A 57 2.96 13.36 1.07
N LEU A 58 2.28 12.97 2.15
CA LEU A 58 2.88 12.21 3.25
C LEU A 58 3.51 10.90 2.74
N ALA A 59 2.81 10.18 1.87
CA ALA A 59 3.31 8.94 1.28
C ALA A 59 4.58 9.15 0.42
N HIS A 60 4.65 10.26 -0.33
CA HIS A 60 5.84 10.62 -1.09
C HIS A 60 7.03 10.93 -0.18
N ASN A 61 6.82 11.80 0.83
CA ASN A 61 7.85 12.14 1.80
C ASN A 61 8.34 10.89 2.55
N PHE A 62 7.43 9.99 2.91
CA PHE A 62 7.78 8.73 3.56
C PHE A 62 8.61 7.83 2.64
N ALA A 63 8.29 7.78 1.34
CA ALA A 63 9.07 7.04 0.35
C ALA A 63 10.48 7.61 0.16
N GLN A 64 10.61 8.94 0.13
CA GLN A 64 11.89 9.63 0.07
C GLN A 64 12.73 9.40 1.33
N SER A 65 12.13 9.52 2.53
CA SER A 65 12.83 9.26 3.80
C SER A 65 13.31 7.81 3.92
N LEU A 66 12.58 6.86 3.33
CA LEU A 66 12.97 5.45 3.29
C LEU A 66 13.94 5.12 2.13
N GLN A 67 14.26 6.10 1.28
CA GLN A 67 15.08 5.93 0.06
C GLN A 67 14.63 4.75 -0.82
N ILE A 68 13.33 4.43 -0.80
CA ILE A 68 12.80 3.35 -1.63
C ILE A 68 12.75 3.87 -3.05
N ASN A 69 13.38 3.16 -3.99
CA ASN A 69 13.31 3.54 -5.40
C ASN A 69 11.86 3.34 -5.88
N HIS A 70 11.16 4.45 -6.09
CA HIS A 70 9.71 4.44 -6.29
C HIS A 70 9.35 5.16 -7.59
N LYS A 71 8.35 4.64 -8.30
CA LYS A 71 7.77 5.28 -9.51
C LYS A 71 6.82 6.45 -9.18
N LEU A 72 6.82 6.95 -7.94
CA LEU A 72 6.02 8.13 -7.60
C LEU A 72 6.63 9.34 -8.32
N ASN A 73 5.76 10.26 -8.71
CA ASN A 73 6.18 11.41 -9.50
C ASN A 73 6.99 12.36 -8.61
N ASN A 74 8.33 12.30 -8.73
CA ASN A 74 9.26 13.13 -7.97
C ASN A 74 9.14 14.62 -8.35
N GLU A 75 8.62 14.92 -9.54
CA GLU A 75 8.45 16.29 -10.04
C GLU A 75 7.30 17.03 -9.35
N LYS A 76 6.27 16.29 -8.90
CA LYS A 76 5.10 16.85 -8.19
C LYS A 76 5.12 16.58 -6.70
N GLU A 77 6.11 15.82 -6.22
CA GLU A 77 6.24 15.37 -4.83
C GLU A 77 4.97 14.77 -4.21
N ILE A 78 4.16 14.11 -5.04
CA ILE A 78 2.83 13.63 -4.69
C ILE A 78 2.66 12.21 -5.23
N ALA A 79 2.22 11.29 -4.37
CA ALA A 79 1.89 9.94 -4.81
C ALA A 79 0.72 9.95 -5.82
N GLY A 80 0.70 9.03 -6.79
CA GLY A 80 -0.36 8.98 -7.81
C GLY A 80 -1.78 8.73 -7.26
N SER A 81 -2.81 9.08 -8.03
CA SER A 81 -4.21 8.83 -7.65
C SER A 81 -4.51 7.32 -7.56
N ASP A 82 -3.95 6.53 -8.48
CA ASP A 82 -4.04 5.07 -8.51
C ASP A 82 -3.37 4.42 -7.29
N TRP A 83 -2.26 5.01 -6.85
CA TRP A 83 -1.61 4.58 -5.62
C TRP A 83 -2.54 4.76 -4.42
N PHE A 84 -3.16 5.94 -4.30
CA PHE A 84 -4.08 6.22 -3.20
C PHE A 84 -5.28 5.27 -3.20
N ARG A 85 -5.90 5.02 -4.37
CA ARG A 85 -7.01 4.05 -4.51
C ARG A 85 -6.58 2.65 -4.06
N SER A 86 -5.39 2.21 -4.49
CA SER A 86 -4.85 0.91 -4.12
C SER A 86 -4.52 0.82 -2.63
N PHE A 87 -3.93 1.86 -2.06
CA PHE A 87 -3.62 1.97 -0.63
C PHE A 87 -4.90 1.92 0.21
N PHE A 88 -5.94 2.65 -0.21
CA PHE A 88 -7.24 2.66 0.45
C PHE A 88 -7.92 1.29 0.40
N ARG A 89 -7.86 0.60 -0.75
CA ARG A 89 -8.38 -0.77 -0.89
C ARG A 89 -7.65 -1.76 0.01
N ARG A 90 -6.35 -1.55 0.28
CA ARG A 90 -5.56 -2.40 1.18
C ARG A 90 -5.84 -2.13 2.66
N HIS A 91 -6.19 -0.89 3.01
CA HIS A 91 -6.40 -0.44 4.39
C HIS A 91 -7.80 0.16 4.59
N PRO A 92 -8.87 -0.67 4.54
CA PRO A 92 -10.25 -0.18 4.75
C PRO A 92 -10.47 0.41 6.16
N VAL A 93 -9.56 0.11 7.08
CA VAL A 93 -9.50 0.67 8.44
C VAL A 93 -9.30 2.20 8.46
N LEU A 94 -8.71 2.77 7.41
CA LEU A 94 -8.70 4.22 7.19
C LEU A 94 -10.04 4.64 6.59
N SER A 95 -11.13 4.46 7.33
CA SER A 95 -12.40 5.04 6.90
C SER A 95 -12.23 6.56 6.98
N ILE A 96 -12.08 7.23 5.83
CA ILE A 96 -12.35 8.67 5.74
C ILE A 96 -13.78 8.76 6.22
N ARG A 97 -14.00 9.41 7.38
CA ARG A 97 -15.35 9.75 7.80
C ARG A 97 -15.98 10.43 6.59
N LYS A 98 -16.90 9.77 5.89
CA LYS A 98 -17.93 10.52 5.19
C LYS A 98 -18.49 11.40 6.29
N ALA A 99 -18.40 12.72 6.15
CA ALA A 99 -19.31 13.55 6.90
C ALA A 99 -20.69 13.02 6.49
N GLU A 100 -21.30 12.21 7.36
CA GLU A 100 -22.72 11.93 7.22
C GLU A 100 -23.34 13.30 7.46
N GLY A 101 -23.68 13.95 6.35
CA GLY A 101 -24.44 15.18 6.39
C GLY A 101 -25.71 14.90 7.17
N VAL A 102 -25.97 15.79 8.12
CA VAL A 102 -27.21 15.94 8.88
C VAL A 102 -28.43 15.74 7.99
#